data_AF-A0AAD6ND43-F1
#
_entry.id   AF-A0AAD6ND43-F1
#
_cell.length_a   1.000
_cell.length_b   1.000
_cell.length_c   1.000
_cell.angle_alpha   90.00
_cell.angle_beta   90.00
_cell.angle_gamma   90.00
#
_symmetry.space_group_name_H-M   'P 1'
#
loop_
_entity.id
_entity.type
_entity.pdbx_description
1 polymer ?
#
loop_
_entity_poly.entity_id
_entity_poly.type
_entity_poly.pdbx_seq_one_letter_code
_entity_poly.pdbx_strand_id
1 'polypeptide(L)'
;MFQSSKPYSAVTVQVEVLTSEQYEVEDSSGIVDLVEVVRIQASGPTEASRALRKKLKYGNLHRQLRALVILDFLVQNAGDRFLREFADEALLERLRIAGTDSVSDPLVKQKCKQIFGQWAVTFKDTPGMAKVTALYKQLPKRKQPANQAKAKVLREGSDSNGPPMGHVVSVSAGTGPSTVLTSPKQKAKAKKDKRDKKLSISMGSKGFNLEKERPEILQTLAASSVASTDLLNALKLVNRETNRVSEDAECINRFDKCKSLRHQILRYIQYIESEEFLGGLIHANEELVTALMAFEVLDKSVDYDSDSDDDILEGNWKERHGLGLDEDVHGGLAGLNINPPKPPRPARPEGLPVASSSQHSRQIFESESESEEEDDDEDNPFGDRNAIKTPGVEKPGYSWKEV
;
A
#
# COMPACT_ATOMS: atom_id res chain seq x y z
N MET A 1 14.39 5.76 43.44
CA MET A 1 15.21 5.60 42.21
C MET A 1 16.36 4.64 42.50
N PHE A 2 16.23 3.36 42.15
CA PHE A 2 17.31 2.38 42.31
C PHE A 2 17.91 2.05 40.93
N GLN A 3 18.79 2.92 40.42
CA GLN A 3 19.76 2.47 39.43
C GLN A 3 20.91 1.80 40.19
N SER A 4 20.66 0.57 40.67
CA SER A 4 21.78 -0.28 41.09
C SER A 4 22.61 -0.56 39.84
N SER A 5 23.85 -0.08 39.85
CA SER A 5 24.90 -0.44 38.91
C SER A 5 25.08 -1.96 38.97
N LYS A 6 24.28 -2.70 38.20
CA LYS A 6 24.46 -4.15 38.03
C LYS A 6 25.92 -4.39 37.62
N PRO A 7 26.62 -5.33 38.26
CA PRO A 7 28.04 -5.58 37.98
C PRO A 7 28.27 -5.87 36.50
N TYR A 8 29.41 -5.43 35.97
CA TYR A 8 29.88 -5.82 34.65
C TYR A 8 30.15 -7.32 34.66
N SER A 9 29.25 -8.10 34.06
CA SER A 9 29.47 -9.54 33.88
C SER A 9 30.39 -9.79 32.70
N ALA A 10 30.99 -10.99 32.65
CA ALA A 10 31.83 -11.42 31.54
C ALA A 10 31.11 -11.26 30.19
N VAL A 11 29.80 -11.57 30.13
CA VAL A 11 28.96 -11.39 28.93
C VAL A 11 28.88 -9.91 28.53
N THR A 12 28.65 -9.00 29.49
CA THR A 12 28.56 -7.56 29.15
C THR A 12 29.88 -6.98 28.65
N VAL A 13 31.01 -7.42 29.20
CA VAL A 13 32.35 -6.98 28.78
C VAL A 13 32.67 -7.52 27.40
N GLN A 14 32.38 -8.80 27.14
CA GLN A 14 32.59 -9.39 25.82
C GLN A 14 31.74 -8.73 24.74
N VAL A 15 30.44 -8.47 25.00
CA VAL A 15 29.59 -7.73 24.06
C VAL A 15 30.14 -6.32 23.80
N GLU A 16 30.73 -5.66 24.80
CA GLU A 16 31.36 -4.35 24.61
C GLU A 16 32.60 -4.41 23.70
N VAL A 17 33.46 -5.40 23.89
CA VAL A 17 34.65 -5.63 23.06
C VAL A 17 34.24 -6.08 21.64
N LEU A 18 33.29 -7.00 21.52
CA LEU A 18 32.78 -7.51 20.25
C LEU A 18 31.80 -6.57 19.56
N THR A 19 31.50 -5.38 20.10
CA THR A 19 30.81 -4.33 19.34
C THR A 19 31.74 -3.19 18.98
N SER A 20 33.00 -3.24 19.38
CA SER A 20 33.99 -2.22 19.10
C SER A 20 34.34 -2.15 17.61
N GLU A 21 34.91 -1.02 17.19
CA GLU A 21 35.27 -0.74 15.79
C GLU A 21 36.49 -1.52 15.29
N GLN A 22 37.18 -2.21 16.21
CA GLN A 22 38.34 -3.04 15.95
C GLN A 22 38.02 -4.25 15.08
N TYR A 23 36.76 -4.63 14.98
CA TYR A 23 36.34 -5.70 14.10
C TYR A 23 35.28 -5.19 13.14
N GLU A 24 35.18 -5.88 12.01
CA GLU A 24 34.20 -5.59 10.97
C GLU A 24 32.77 -5.92 11.40
N VAL A 25 31.80 -5.35 10.70
CA VAL A 25 30.37 -5.48 11.02
C VAL A 25 29.91 -6.94 10.99
N GLU A 26 30.37 -7.71 10.00
CA GLU A 26 29.96 -9.10 9.76
C GLU A 26 30.98 -10.12 10.29
N ASP A 27 32.02 -9.67 11.01
CA ASP A 27 33.03 -10.57 11.55
C ASP A 27 32.43 -11.44 12.67
N SER A 28 32.59 -12.76 12.53
CA SER A 28 32.12 -13.77 13.47
C SER A 28 33.18 -14.18 14.50
N SER A 29 34.41 -13.70 14.35
CA SER A 29 35.52 -13.97 15.27
C SER A 29 35.18 -13.55 16.70
N GLY A 30 35.44 -14.43 17.67
CA GLY A 30 35.18 -14.22 19.09
C GLY A 30 33.70 -14.29 19.51
N ILE A 31 32.74 -14.31 18.58
CA ILE A 31 31.31 -14.49 18.93
C ILE A 31 31.05 -15.91 19.45
N VAL A 32 31.80 -16.92 18.96
CA VAL A 32 31.68 -18.31 19.42
C VAL A 32 31.98 -18.43 20.92
N ASP A 33 33.02 -17.75 21.40
CA ASP A 33 33.37 -17.73 22.82
C ASP A 33 32.27 -17.05 23.65
N LEU A 34 31.66 -15.97 23.12
CA LEU A 34 30.51 -15.33 23.73
C LEU A 34 29.31 -16.27 23.83
N VAL A 35 29.04 -17.06 22.79
CA VAL A 35 27.96 -18.07 22.80
C VAL A 35 28.20 -19.08 23.94
N GLU A 36 29.43 -19.57 24.10
CA GLU A 36 29.76 -20.52 25.16
C GLU A 36 29.56 -19.90 26.56
N VAL A 37 30.05 -18.68 26.77
CA VAL A 37 29.89 -17.97 28.05
C VAL A 37 28.42 -17.75 28.37
N VAL A 38 27.60 -17.36 27.39
CA VAL A 38 26.14 -17.19 27.55
C VAL A 38 25.45 -18.51 27.87
N ARG A 39 25.92 -19.64 27.31
CA ARG A 39 25.37 -20.98 27.60
C ARG A 39 25.72 -21.48 29.00
N ILE A 40 26.92 -21.17 29.50
CA ILE A 40 27.39 -21.59 30.82
C ILE A 40 26.74 -20.77 31.93
N GLN A 41 26.61 -19.45 31.74
CA GLN A 41 26.09 -18.56 32.77
C GLN A 41 24.57 -18.58 32.84
N ALA A 42 24.02 -18.81 34.04
CA ALA A 42 22.57 -18.83 34.25
C ALA A 42 21.89 -17.49 33.91
N SER A 43 22.55 -16.35 34.17
CA SER A 43 22.07 -15.02 33.79
C SER A 43 22.44 -14.61 32.36
N GLY A 44 23.14 -15.47 31.61
CA GLY A 44 23.71 -15.19 30.29
C GLY A 44 22.72 -14.59 29.29
N PRO A 45 21.54 -15.21 29.05
CA PRO A 45 20.55 -14.68 28.11
C PRO A 45 20.07 -13.26 28.46
N THR A 46 19.78 -13.02 29.74
CA THR A 46 19.28 -11.71 30.23
C THR A 46 20.36 -10.62 30.25
N GLU A 47 21.63 -11.00 30.40
CA GLU A 47 22.74 -10.06 30.37
C GLU A 47 23.12 -9.69 28.93
N ALA A 48 23.11 -10.68 28.03
CA ALA A 48 23.28 -10.48 26.61
C ALA A 48 22.18 -9.58 26.04
N SER A 49 20.90 -9.86 26.36
CA SER A 49 19.76 -9.04 25.93
C SER A 49 19.93 -7.57 26.36
N ARG A 50 20.31 -7.34 27.61
CA ARG A 50 20.50 -6.00 28.18
C ARG A 50 21.70 -5.28 27.57
N ALA A 51 22.81 -5.97 27.34
CA ALA A 51 24.00 -5.40 26.73
C ALA A 51 23.74 -5.00 25.27
N LEU A 52 23.15 -5.90 24.48
CA LEU A 52 22.82 -5.66 23.07
C LEU A 52 21.78 -4.54 22.93
N ARG A 53 20.73 -4.53 23.76
CA ARG A 53 19.75 -3.42 23.80
C ARG A 53 20.43 -2.06 24.02
N LYS A 54 21.41 -1.98 24.92
CA LYS A 54 22.15 -0.73 25.16
C LYS A 54 22.96 -0.32 23.93
N LYS A 55 23.61 -1.27 23.24
CA LYS A 55 24.37 -0.98 22.00
C LYS A 55 23.44 -0.55 20.86
N LEU A 56 22.23 -1.11 20.75
CA LEU A 56 21.20 -0.66 19.81
C LEU A 56 20.61 0.73 20.12
N LYS A 57 20.68 1.19 21.38
CA LYS A 57 20.12 2.49 21.80
C LYS A 57 21.15 3.62 21.78
N TYR A 58 22.38 3.35 22.23
CA TYR A 58 23.41 4.37 22.46
C TYR A 58 24.68 4.15 21.61
N GLY A 59 24.75 3.06 20.84
CA GLY A 59 25.89 2.80 19.96
C GLY A 59 25.86 3.67 18.70
N ASN A 60 27.04 3.88 18.11
CA ASN A 60 27.17 4.39 16.75
C ASN A 60 26.65 3.35 15.72
N LEU A 61 26.57 3.74 14.45
CA LEU A 61 26.08 2.89 13.37
C LEU A 61 26.76 1.51 13.34
N HIS A 62 28.10 1.50 13.43
CA HIS A 62 28.89 0.26 13.48
C HIS A 62 28.49 -0.65 14.65
N ARG A 63 28.45 -0.10 15.86
CA ARG A 63 28.03 -0.82 17.08
C ARG A 63 26.60 -1.34 16.99
N GLN A 64 25.69 -0.60 16.35
CA GLN A 64 24.29 -1.02 16.18
C GLN A 64 24.20 -2.22 15.21
N LEU A 65 24.83 -2.12 14.04
CA LEU A 65 24.85 -3.22 13.07
C LEU A 65 25.53 -4.46 13.65
N ARG A 66 26.64 -4.28 14.34
CA ARG A 66 27.37 -5.39 14.95
C ARG A 66 26.61 -6.02 16.12
N ALA A 67 25.87 -5.23 16.90
CA ALA A 67 24.96 -5.77 17.91
C ALA A 67 23.85 -6.63 17.28
N LEU A 68 23.33 -6.27 16.11
CA LEU A 68 22.36 -7.11 15.39
C LEU A 68 22.99 -8.42 14.89
N VAL A 69 24.22 -8.38 14.38
CA VAL A 69 24.96 -9.58 13.95
C VAL A 69 25.23 -10.52 15.14
N ILE A 70 25.72 -9.99 16.26
CA ILE A 70 25.94 -10.80 17.47
C ILE A 70 24.62 -11.41 17.97
N LEU A 71 23.53 -10.64 17.95
CA LEU A 71 22.22 -11.14 18.37
C LEU A 71 21.76 -12.30 17.49
N ASP A 72 21.94 -12.19 16.16
CA ASP A 72 21.61 -13.24 15.21
C ASP A 72 22.44 -14.51 15.45
N PHE A 73 23.75 -14.37 15.67
CA PHE A 73 24.61 -15.49 16.03
C PHE A 73 24.21 -16.18 17.33
N LEU A 74 23.85 -15.41 18.37
CA LEU A 74 23.37 -15.97 19.64
C LEU A 74 22.05 -16.71 19.46
N VAL A 75 21.10 -16.15 18.69
CA VAL A 75 19.82 -16.80 18.38
C VAL A 75 20.03 -18.13 17.65
N GLN A 76 20.99 -18.22 16.74
CA GLN A 76 21.25 -19.45 15.99
C GLN A 76 22.01 -20.52 16.80
N ASN A 77 22.85 -20.14 17.78
CA ASN A 77 23.83 -21.04 18.38
C ASN A 77 23.73 -21.24 19.90
N ALA A 78 23.02 -20.37 20.64
CA ALA A 78 22.97 -20.43 22.11
C ALA A 78 21.97 -21.46 22.68
N GLY A 79 21.16 -22.09 21.82
CA GLY A 79 20.23 -23.17 22.16
C GLY A 79 18.91 -22.71 22.81
N ASP A 80 18.01 -23.66 23.07
CA ASP A 80 16.60 -23.40 23.43
C ASP A 80 16.41 -22.54 24.68
N ARG A 81 17.30 -22.66 25.68
CA ARG A 81 17.23 -21.83 26.89
C ARG A 81 17.34 -20.35 26.52
N PHE A 82 18.29 -20.02 25.64
CA PHE A 82 18.47 -18.66 25.18
C PHE A 82 17.20 -18.17 24.47
N LEU A 83 16.65 -18.97 23.55
CA LEU A 83 15.46 -18.61 22.75
C LEU A 83 14.22 -18.28 23.60
N ARG A 84 14.10 -18.87 24.79
CA ARG A 84 12.98 -18.64 25.71
C ARG A 84 13.14 -17.39 26.58
N GLU A 85 14.38 -16.98 26.87
CA GLU A 85 14.67 -15.98 27.89
C GLU A 85 15.25 -14.67 27.35
N PHE A 86 15.89 -14.67 26.18
CA PHE A 86 16.57 -13.46 25.66
C PHE A 86 15.60 -12.35 25.21
N ALA A 87 14.37 -12.73 24.83
CA ALA A 87 13.37 -11.85 24.21
C ALA A 87 12.62 -10.99 25.25
N ASP A 88 13.37 -10.21 26.02
CA ASP A 88 12.83 -9.25 26.97
C ASP A 88 11.98 -8.19 26.25
N GLU A 89 10.88 -7.77 26.87
CA GLU A 89 9.96 -6.76 26.32
C GLU A 89 10.68 -5.48 25.86
N ALA A 90 11.64 -5.03 26.65
CA ALA A 90 12.39 -3.82 26.34
C ALA A 90 13.47 -4.04 25.25
N LEU A 91 13.93 -5.26 24.98
CA LEU A 91 14.76 -5.56 23.80
C LEU A 91 13.86 -5.64 22.56
N LEU A 92 12.71 -6.30 22.65
CA LEU A 92 11.73 -6.40 21.56
C LEU A 92 11.29 -5.01 21.09
N GLU A 93 10.95 -4.11 22.00
CA GLU A 93 10.58 -2.73 21.65
C GLU A 93 11.74 -1.99 20.97
N ARG A 94 12.97 -2.22 21.41
CA ARG A 94 14.14 -1.60 20.76
C ARG A 94 14.36 -2.13 19.35
N LEU A 95 14.18 -3.43 19.14
CA LEU A 95 14.25 -4.09 17.83
C LEU A 95 13.15 -3.60 16.89
N ARG A 96 11.92 -3.42 17.41
CA ARG A 96 10.81 -2.81 16.68
C ARG A 96 11.17 -1.41 16.21
N ILE A 97 11.59 -0.52 17.12
CA ILE A 97 11.98 0.85 16.78
C ILE A 97 13.10 0.85 15.73
N ALA A 98 14.13 0.02 15.88
CA ALA A 98 15.24 -0.04 14.93
C ALA A 98 14.80 -0.44 13.51
N GLY A 99 13.74 -1.25 13.38
CA GLY A 99 13.19 -1.68 12.09
C GLY A 99 12.12 -0.76 11.49
N THR A 100 11.35 -0.05 12.32
CA THR A 100 10.16 0.70 11.88
C THR A 100 10.33 2.23 11.90
N ASP A 101 11.15 2.76 12.80
CA ASP A 101 11.19 4.19 13.10
C ASP A 101 11.80 5.01 11.95
N SER A 102 11.23 6.17 11.63
CA SER A 102 11.70 7.02 10.52
C SER A 102 13.12 7.54 10.76
N VAL A 103 13.49 7.79 12.02
CA VAL A 103 14.79 8.34 12.44
C VAL A 103 15.92 7.29 12.41
N SER A 104 15.59 6.00 12.40
CA SER A 104 16.61 4.94 12.37
C SER A 104 17.35 4.88 11.03
N ASP A 105 18.64 4.57 11.08
CA ASP A 105 19.52 4.53 9.92
C ASP A 105 19.05 3.51 8.85
N PRO A 106 19.12 3.83 7.54
CA PRO A 106 18.71 2.92 6.48
C PRO A 106 19.40 1.55 6.50
N LEU A 107 20.69 1.49 6.85
CA LEU A 107 21.45 0.24 6.90
C LEU A 107 21.01 -0.64 8.07
N VAL A 108 20.72 -0.02 9.22
CA VAL A 108 20.19 -0.73 10.39
C VAL A 108 18.81 -1.30 10.08
N LYS A 109 17.94 -0.52 9.43
CA LYS A 109 16.62 -1.00 8.97
C LYS A 109 16.74 -2.17 8.00
N GLN A 110 17.67 -2.08 7.05
CA GLN A 110 17.91 -3.14 6.08
C GLN A 110 18.37 -4.42 6.79
N LYS A 111 19.29 -4.31 7.76
CA LYS A 111 19.75 -5.45 8.56
C LYS A 111 18.64 -6.05 9.42
N CYS A 112 17.82 -5.23 10.08
CA CYS A 112 16.63 -5.70 10.80
C CYS A 112 15.65 -6.44 9.89
N LYS A 113 15.38 -5.92 8.68
CA LYS A 113 14.50 -6.59 7.70
C LYS A 113 15.03 -7.97 7.30
N GLN A 114 16.34 -8.08 7.08
CA GLN A 114 16.98 -9.36 6.76
C GLN A 114 16.86 -10.36 7.92
N ILE A 115 17.28 -9.95 9.12
CA ILE A 115 17.32 -10.84 10.29
C ILE A 115 15.90 -11.24 10.73
N PHE A 116 14.94 -10.31 10.76
CA PHE A 116 13.56 -10.63 11.16
C PHE A 116 12.88 -11.53 10.14
N GLY A 117 13.18 -11.37 8.85
CA GLY A 117 12.71 -12.28 7.81
C GLY A 117 13.27 -13.70 8.01
N GLN A 118 14.57 -13.82 8.28
CA GLN A 118 15.20 -15.11 8.57
C GLN A 118 14.59 -15.77 9.81
N TRP A 119 14.40 -15.03 10.89
CA TRP A 119 13.84 -15.57 12.13
C TRP A 119 12.37 -15.97 11.96
N ALA A 120 11.58 -15.20 11.23
CA ALA A 120 10.17 -15.52 10.95
C ALA A 120 10.01 -16.84 10.19
N VAL A 121 10.94 -17.19 9.29
CA VAL A 121 10.91 -18.47 8.57
C VAL A 121 11.47 -19.61 9.42
N THR A 122 12.59 -19.39 10.10
CA THR A 122 13.35 -20.44 10.80
C THR A 122 12.69 -20.87 12.11
N PHE A 123 12.11 -19.93 12.86
CA PHE A 123 11.65 -20.14 14.23
C PHE A 123 10.12 -20.01 14.41
N LYS A 124 9.34 -20.18 13.33
CA LYS A 124 7.88 -20.03 13.37
C LYS A 124 7.19 -20.96 14.38
N ASP A 125 7.71 -22.19 14.53
CA ASP A 125 7.16 -23.25 15.39
C ASP A 125 7.97 -23.44 16.68
N THR A 126 8.94 -22.55 16.94
CA THR A 126 9.85 -22.68 18.09
C THR A 126 9.27 -22.01 19.35
N PRO A 127 9.13 -22.74 20.47
CA PRO A 127 8.59 -22.18 21.70
C PRO A 127 9.51 -21.08 22.27
N GLY A 128 8.97 -19.90 22.51
CA GLY A 128 9.71 -18.71 22.97
C GLY A 128 9.95 -17.65 21.90
N MET A 129 9.89 -18.02 20.60
CA MET A 129 10.20 -17.12 19.49
C MET A 129 8.99 -16.39 18.89
N ALA A 130 7.77 -16.72 19.30
CA ALA A 130 6.53 -16.14 18.73
C ALA A 130 6.50 -14.60 18.76
N LYS A 131 7.02 -13.97 19.83
CA LYS A 131 7.09 -12.50 19.92
C LYS A 131 8.10 -11.90 18.96
N VAL A 132 9.22 -12.60 18.74
CA VAL A 132 10.30 -12.17 17.85
C VAL A 132 9.88 -12.31 16.39
N THR A 133 9.22 -13.42 16.03
CA THR A 133 8.70 -13.64 14.67
C THR A 133 7.56 -12.67 14.33
N ALA A 134 6.78 -12.24 15.33
CA ALA A 134 5.75 -11.21 15.15
C ALA A 134 6.33 -9.84 14.74
N LEU A 135 7.59 -9.53 15.08
CA LEU A 135 8.24 -8.26 14.67
C LEU A 135 8.35 -8.13 13.15
N TYR A 136 8.51 -9.24 12.42
CA TYR A 136 8.60 -9.21 10.96
C TYR A 136 7.30 -8.67 10.33
N LYS A 137 6.14 -9.02 10.89
CA LYS A 137 4.84 -8.55 10.42
C LYS A 137 4.65 -7.04 10.63
N GLN A 138 5.35 -6.46 11.60
CA GLN A 138 5.26 -5.04 11.94
C GLN A 138 6.21 -4.14 11.12
N LEU A 139 7.11 -4.73 10.33
CA LEU A 139 8.02 -3.96 9.49
C LEU A 139 7.27 -3.30 8.32
N PRO A 140 7.66 -2.07 7.90
CA PRO A 140 7.10 -1.44 6.72
C PRO A 140 7.36 -2.31 5.48
N LYS A 141 6.29 -2.93 4.96
CA LYS A 141 6.34 -3.76 3.76
C LYS A 141 6.49 -2.87 2.52
N ARG A 142 7.29 -3.31 1.56
CA ARG A 142 7.64 -2.53 0.36
C ARG A 142 6.36 -2.36 -0.47
N LYS A 143 5.86 -1.12 -0.64
CA LYS A 143 4.82 -0.77 -1.62
C LYS A 143 5.36 -1.00 -3.03
N GLN A 144 5.30 -2.24 -3.51
CA GLN A 144 5.88 -2.68 -4.77
C GLN A 144 4.90 -2.95 -5.90
N PRO A 145 3.70 -3.52 -5.66
CA PRO A 145 2.95 -4.10 -6.76
C PRO A 145 2.47 -3.02 -7.72
N ALA A 146 1.90 -1.94 -7.20
CA ALA A 146 1.25 -0.96 -8.04
C ALA A 146 2.22 -0.05 -8.84
N ASN A 147 3.43 0.23 -8.32
CA ASN A 147 4.43 1.00 -9.07
C ASN A 147 5.09 0.18 -10.20
N GLN A 148 5.24 -1.12 -10.02
CA GLN A 148 5.78 -1.99 -11.06
C GLN A 148 4.73 -2.27 -12.15
N ALA A 149 3.46 -2.49 -11.76
CA ALA A 149 2.34 -2.60 -12.69
C ALA A 149 2.15 -1.29 -13.50
N LYS A 150 2.21 -0.13 -12.83
CA LYS A 150 2.22 1.19 -13.48
C LYS A 150 3.27 1.31 -14.58
N ALA A 151 4.51 0.93 -14.29
CA ALA A 151 5.60 1.01 -15.23
C ALA A 151 5.45 0.03 -16.41
N LYS A 152 4.86 -1.15 -16.17
CA LYS A 152 4.62 -2.17 -17.19
C LYS A 152 3.51 -1.75 -18.16
N VAL A 153 2.34 -1.35 -17.66
CA VAL A 153 1.24 -0.84 -18.48
C VAL A 153 1.66 0.38 -19.31
N LEU A 154 2.45 1.29 -18.72
CA LEU A 154 2.92 2.48 -19.43
C LEU A 154 3.86 2.12 -20.60
N ARG A 155 4.83 1.22 -20.38
CA ARG A 155 5.78 0.74 -21.40
C ARG A 155 5.11 -0.08 -22.50
N GLU A 156 4.14 -0.90 -22.15
CA GLU A 156 3.47 -1.77 -23.13
C GLU A 156 2.65 -0.99 -24.16
N GLY A 157 2.29 0.27 -23.85
CA GLY A 157 1.68 1.19 -24.83
C GLY A 157 2.65 1.83 -25.82
N SER A 158 3.97 1.70 -25.61
CA SER A 158 5.00 2.29 -26.47
C SER A 158 5.73 1.27 -27.37
N ASP A 159 5.62 -0.03 -27.10
CA ASP A 159 6.50 -1.06 -27.68
C ASP A 159 5.92 -1.89 -28.85
N SER A 160 4.84 -1.45 -29.51
CA SER A 160 4.31 -2.15 -30.70
C SER A 160 4.87 -1.62 -32.03
N ASN A 161 6.05 -2.13 -32.43
CA ASN A 161 6.60 -2.26 -33.80
C ASN A 161 6.47 -1.08 -34.81
N GLY A 162 6.35 0.17 -34.35
CA GLY A 162 6.53 1.37 -35.17
C GLY A 162 7.99 1.84 -35.18
N PRO A 163 8.45 2.61 -36.19
CA PRO A 163 9.81 3.14 -36.20
C PRO A 163 10.05 3.99 -34.93
N PRO A 164 11.27 3.98 -34.37
CA PRO A 164 11.57 4.51 -33.06
C PRO A 164 11.15 5.98 -32.96
N MET A 165 10.22 6.27 -32.03
CA MET A 165 9.79 7.63 -31.72
C MET A 165 10.99 8.45 -31.26
N GLY A 166 11.24 9.56 -31.96
CA GLY A 166 12.26 10.52 -31.61
C GLY A 166 11.95 11.20 -30.27
N HIS A 167 13.05 11.52 -29.57
CA HIS A 167 13.14 12.34 -28.37
C HIS A 167 12.75 11.70 -27.03
N VAL A 168 13.49 10.67 -26.65
CA VAL A 168 13.76 10.40 -25.23
C VAL A 168 14.83 11.37 -24.73
N VAL A 169 14.46 12.30 -23.86
CA VAL A 169 15.47 13.07 -23.10
C VAL A 169 16.07 12.12 -22.07
N SER A 170 17.21 11.53 -22.42
CA SER A 170 18.05 10.83 -21.46
C SER A 170 18.68 11.89 -20.54
N VAL A 171 18.11 12.08 -19.36
CA VAL A 171 18.72 12.91 -18.31
C VAL A 171 19.92 12.13 -17.77
N SER A 172 21.09 12.35 -18.36
CA SER A 172 22.35 11.78 -17.90
C SER A 172 22.84 12.60 -16.70
N ALA A 173 22.58 12.10 -15.49
CA ALA A 173 23.33 12.49 -14.31
C ALA A 173 24.70 11.79 -14.38
N GLY A 174 25.77 12.54 -14.57
CA GLY A 174 27.13 11.98 -14.61
C GLY A 174 28.20 13.03 -14.91
N THR A 175 28.66 13.71 -13.87
CA THR A 175 29.89 14.50 -13.85
C THR A 175 31.12 13.56 -13.86
N GLY A 176 31.91 13.61 -14.93
CA GLY A 176 33.24 12.99 -15.02
C GLY A 176 33.95 13.37 -16.33
N PRO A 177 35.25 13.76 -16.33
CA PRO A 177 35.87 14.40 -17.48
C PRO A 177 36.37 13.40 -18.55
N SER A 178 36.39 13.94 -19.77
CA SER A 178 36.78 13.34 -21.05
C SER A 178 38.23 12.85 -21.07
N THR A 179 38.47 11.65 -21.62
CA THR A 179 39.78 11.28 -22.16
C THR A 179 39.63 10.85 -23.63
N VAL A 180 40.22 11.67 -24.48
CA VAL A 180 40.40 11.51 -25.93
C VAL A 180 41.58 10.59 -26.19
N LEU A 181 41.39 9.49 -26.93
CA LEU A 181 42.50 8.80 -27.61
C LEU A 181 42.06 8.17 -28.95
N THR A 182 42.39 8.90 -30.02
CA THR A 182 43.02 8.50 -31.29
C THR A 182 42.86 7.06 -31.84
N SER A 183 42.47 6.99 -33.12
CA SER A 183 42.47 5.80 -33.98
C SER A 183 43.89 5.23 -34.24
N PRO A 184 43.98 4.02 -34.85
CA PRO A 184 44.28 4.00 -36.29
C PRO A 184 43.60 2.88 -37.12
N LYS A 185 42.98 3.31 -38.24
CA LYS A 185 43.16 2.86 -39.64
C LYS A 185 43.44 1.37 -39.91
N GLN A 186 42.56 0.68 -40.65
CA GLN A 186 42.96 -0.17 -41.80
C GLN A 186 41.81 -0.58 -42.78
N LYS A 187 41.95 -0.06 -44.01
CA LYS A 187 41.75 -0.64 -45.36
C LYS A 187 40.49 -1.44 -45.74
N ALA A 188 39.68 -0.74 -46.55
CA ALA A 188 38.93 -1.13 -47.75
C ALA A 188 39.14 -2.52 -48.40
N LYS A 189 38.01 -3.09 -48.85
CA LYS A 189 37.87 -3.75 -50.17
C LYS A 189 36.50 -3.45 -50.78
N ALA A 190 36.51 -3.09 -52.06
CA ALA A 190 35.37 -2.75 -52.89
C ALA A 190 35.02 -3.88 -53.88
N LYS A 191 33.73 -3.95 -54.26
CA LYS A 191 33.08 -4.50 -55.49
C LYS A 191 31.69 -5.03 -55.09
N LYS A 192 30.56 -4.82 -55.79
CA LYS A 192 30.29 -4.52 -57.21
C LYS A 192 28.79 -4.14 -57.36
N ASP A 193 28.50 -3.24 -58.30
CA ASP A 193 27.18 -2.80 -58.75
C ASP A 193 26.14 -3.89 -59.06
N LYS A 194 24.88 -3.60 -58.73
CA LYS A 194 23.72 -3.92 -59.59
C LYS A 194 22.46 -3.10 -59.22
N ARG A 195 22.17 -2.12 -60.08
CA ARG A 195 20.87 -1.68 -60.63
C ARG A 195 19.66 -1.54 -59.69
N ASP A 196 19.24 -0.29 -59.57
CA ASP A 196 17.88 0.24 -59.78
C ASP A 196 16.70 -0.71 -59.54
N LYS A 197 16.03 -0.50 -58.41
CA LYS A 197 14.57 -0.43 -58.36
C LYS A 197 14.17 0.55 -57.26
N LYS A 198 13.99 1.81 -57.67
CA LYS A 198 13.24 2.84 -56.96
C LYS A 198 11.80 2.34 -56.80
N LEU A 199 11.55 1.56 -55.75
CA LEU A 199 10.21 1.37 -55.21
C LEU A 199 10.02 2.46 -54.17
N SER A 200 9.53 3.61 -54.63
CA SER A 200 8.81 4.54 -53.78
C SER A 200 7.62 3.78 -53.19
N ILE A 201 7.83 3.13 -52.05
CA ILE A 201 6.74 2.75 -51.17
C ILE A 201 6.28 4.07 -50.57
N SER A 202 5.36 4.73 -51.28
CA SER A 202 4.39 5.63 -50.67
C SER A 202 3.55 4.76 -49.73
N MET A 203 4.09 4.44 -48.56
CA MET A 203 3.29 3.92 -47.48
C MET A 203 2.42 5.11 -47.09
N GLY A 204 1.15 5.03 -47.49
CA GLY A 204 0.16 6.04 -47.18
C GLY A 204 0.11 6.21 -45.67
N SER A 205 0.85 7.21 -45.18
CA SER A 205 0.30 8.08 -44.16
C SER A 205 -1.00 8.59 -44.78
N LYS A 206 -2.10 7.87 -44.52
CA LYS A 206 -3.43 8.46 -44.65
C LYS A 206 -3.32 9.71 -43.81
N GLY A 207 -3.18 10.85 -44.48
CA GLY A 207 -3.04 12.13 -43.80
C GLY A 207 -4.17 12.20 -42.81
N PHE A 208 -3.80 12.22 -41.52
CA PHE A 208 -4.73 12.38 -40.43
C PHE A 208 -5.57 13.61 -40.77
N ASN A 209 -6.83 13.36 -41.13
CA ASN A 209 -7.74 14.44 -41.52
C ASN A 209 -8.76 14.53 -40.41
N LEU A 210 -8.54 15.51 -39.53
CA LEU A 210 -9.29 15.74 -38.31
C LEU A 210 -10.81 15.75 -38.54
N GLU A 211 -11.27 16.28 -39.66
CA GLU A 211 -12.71 16.34 -39.99
C GLU A 211 -13.29 14.97 -40.36
N LYS A 212 -12.50 14.10 -41.00
CA LYS A 212 -12.95 12.73 -41.36
C LYS A 212 -12.85 11.76 -40.21
N GLU A 213 -11.88 11.96 -39.31
CA GLU A 213 -11.65 11.09 -38.16
C GLU A 213 -12.45 11.52 -36.92
N ARG A 214 -13.09 12.71 -36.94
CA ARG A 214 -14.00 13.19 -35.88
C ARG A 214 -15.05 12.16 -35.39
N PRO A 215 -15.83 11.49 -36.27
CA PRO A 215 -16.78 10.46 -35.82
C PRO A 215 -16.08 9.24 -35.22
N GLU A 216 -14.90 8.88 -35.73
CA GLU A 216 -14.11 7.76 -35.24
C GLU A 216 -13.52 8.07 -33.85
N ILE A 217 -13.06 9.30 -33.62
CA ILE A 217 -12.58 9.78 -32.31
C ILE A 217 -13.70 9.66 -31.27
N LEU A 218 -14.90 10.18 -31.57
CA LEU A 218 -16.06 10.08 -30.69
C LEU A 218 -16.45 8.63 -30.40
N GLN A 219 -16.42 7.76 -31.42
CA GLN A 219 -16.68 6.34 -31.24
C GLN A 219 -15.64 5.68 -30.35
N THR A 220 -14.36 5.99 -30.53
CA THR A 220 -13.29 5.43 -29.68
C THR A 220 -13.34 5.92 -28.25
N LEU A 221 -13.74 7.17 -28.03
CA LEU A 221 -13.94 7.73 -26.70
C LEU A 221 -15.05 6.97 -25.97
N ALA A 222 -16.21 6.82 -26.60
CA ALA A 222 -17.32 6.04 -26.05
C ALA A 222 -16.95 4.56 -25.81
N ALA A 223 -16.27 3.93 -26.77
CA ALA A 223 -15.84 2.54 -26.65
C ALA A 223 -14.82 2.33 -25.52
N SER A 224 -13.98 3.33 -25.24
CA SER A 224 -12.95 3.27 -24.20
C SER A 224 -13.54 3.28 -22.80
N SER A 225 -14.51 4.17 -22.53
CA SER A 225 -15.17 4.24 -21.22
C SER A 225 -16.05 3.00 -20.95
N VAL A 226 -16.67 2.43 -21.99
CA VAL A 226 -17.40 1.15 -21.85
C VAL A 226 -16.41 0.01 -21.56
N ALA A 227 -15.32 -0.09 -22.34
CA ALA A 227 -14.36 -1.17 -22.17
C ALA A 227 -13.62 -1.13 -20.82
N SER A 228 -13.26 0.06 -20.32
CA SER A 228 -12.63 0.22 -19.00
C SER A 228 -13.57 -0.26 -17.88
N THR A 229 -14.85 0.12 -17.96
CA THR A 229 -15.89 -0.30 -17.01
C THR A 229 -16.15 -1.81 -17.07
N ASP A 230 -16.27 -2.36 -18.28
CA ASP A 230 -16.47 -3.80 -18.50
C ASP A 230 -15.31 -4.63 -17.92
N LEU A 231 -14.06 -4.17 -18.11
CA LEU A 231 -12.88 -4.83 -17.56
C LEU A 231 -12.90 -4.77 -16.03
N LEU A 232 -13.14 -3.61 -15.42
CA LEU A 232 -13.22 -3.48 -13.96
C LEU A 232 -14.34 -4.35 -13.36
N ASN A 233 -15.48 -4.45 -14.03
CA ASN A 233 -16.58 -5.33 -13.61
C ASN A 233 -16.20 -6.81 -13.75
N ALA A 234 -15.48 -7.19 -14.82
CA ALA A 234 -14.94 -8.54 -14.98
C ALA A 234 -14.05 -8.91 -13.80
N LEU A 235 -13.11 -8.02 -13.47
CA LEU A 235 -12.13 -8.20 -12.40
C LEU A 235 -12.79 -8.39 -11.03
N LYS A 236 -13.92 -7.71 -10.78
CA LYS A 236 -14.68 -7.85 -9.52
C LYS A 236 -15.39 -9.21 -9.38
N LEU A 237 -15.71 -9.87 -10.49
CA LEU A 237 -16.40 -11.17 -10.50
C LEU A 237 -15.44 -12.35 -10.38
N VAL A 238 -14.13 -12.14 -10.58
CA VAL A 238 -13.14 -13.20 -10.45
C VAL A 238 -12.95 -13.55 -8.98
N ASN A 239 -13.25 -14.80 -8.61
CA ASN A 239 -12.95 -15.29 -7.28
C ASN A 239 -11.44 -15.57 -7.18
N ARG A 240 -10.78 -14.68 -6.44
CA ARG A 240 -9.32 -14.62 -6.32
C ARG A 240 -8.71 -15.80 -5.58
N GLU A 241 -9.48 -16.47 -4.72
CA GLU A 241 -9.02 -17.63 -3.96
C GLU A 241 -8.92 -18.90 -4.82
N THR A 242 -9.69 -18.96 -5.92
CA THR A 242 -9.82 -20.17 -6.73
C THR A 242 -9.12 -20.07 -8.08
N ASN A 243 -9.19 -18.91 -8.75
CA ASN A 243 -8.63 -18.72 -10.10
C ASN A 243 -7.85 -17.41 -10.21
N ARG A 244 -6.82 -17.41 -11.07
CA ARG A 244 -6.12 -16.17 -11.43
C ARG A 244 -6.89 -15.42 -12.50
N VAL A 245 -6.74 -14.09 -12.51
CA VAL A 245 -7.35 -13.23 -13.53
C VAL A 245 -6.87 -13.60 -14.95
N SER A 246 -5.59 -13.97 -15.15
CA SER A 246 -5.10 -14.45 -16.45
C SER A 246 -5.61 -15.82 -16.88
N GLU A 247 -6.36 -16.54 -16.05
CA GLU A 247 -6.94 -17.83 -16.42
C GLU A 247 -8.37 -17.68 -16.95
N ASP A 248 -9.02 -16.55 -16.67
CA ASP A 248 -10.34 -16.24 -17.20
C ASP A 248 -10.24 -15.64 -18.61
N ALA A 249 -10.81 -16.38 -19.57
CA ALA A 249 -10.87 -15.97 -20.97
C ALA A 249 -11.65 -14.66 -21.18
N GLU A 250 -12.66 -14.37 -20.37
CA GLU A 250 -13.40 -13.10 -20.46
C GLU A 250 -12.55 -11.92 -20.02
N CYS A 251 -11.82 -12.05 -18.90
CA CYS A 251 -10.92 -11.03 -18.40
C CYS A 251 -9.80 -10.72 -19.42
N ILE A 252 -9.20 -11.75 -20.03
CA ILE A 252 -8.16 -11.57 -21.06
C ILE A 252 -8.72 -10.83 -22.28
N ASN A 253 -9.89 -11.23 -22.78
CA ASN A 253 -10.50 -10.58 -23.96
C ASN A 253 -10.80 -9.10 -23.69
N ARG A 254 -11.36 -8.78 -22.51
CA ARG A 254 -11.60 -7.38 -22.10
C ARG A 254 -10.29 -6.60 -21.94
N PHE A 255 -9.24 -7.24 -21.40
CA PHE A 255 -7.90 -6.65 -21.28
C PHE A 255 -7.26 -6.32 -22.64
N ASP A 256 -7.32 -7.23 -23.60
CA ASP A 256 -6.80 -7.02 -24.96
C ASP A 256 -7.59 -5.93 -25.72
N LYS A 257 -8.91 -5.86 -25.50
CA LYS A 257 -9.76 -4.79 -26.02
C LYS A 257 -9.35 -3.42 -25.44
N CYS A 258 -9.11 -3.33 -24.13
CA CYS A 258 -8.61 -2.12 -23.47
C CYS A 258 -7.23 -1.71 -24.00
N LYS A 259 -6.32 -2.67 -24.22
CA LYS A 259 -5.01 -2.39 -24.85
C LYS A 259 -5.17 -1.80 -26.24
N SER A 260 -6.01 -2.40 -27.08
CA SER A 260 -6.22 -1.96 -28.46
C SER A 260 -6.78 -0.53 -28.52
N LEU A 261 -7.77 -0.22 -27.68
CA LEU A 261 -8.36 1.12 -27.57
C LEU A 261 -7.34 2.14 -27.04
N ARG A 262 -6.50 1.75 -26.07
CA ARG A 262 -5.45 2.63 -25.54
C ARG A 262 -4.43 3.04 -26.61
N HIS A 263 -4.02 2.11 -27.48
CA HIS A 263 -3.13 2.42 -28.60
C HIS A 263 -3.79 3.41 -29.57
N GLN A 264 -5.09 3.23 -29.86
CA GLN A 264 -5.83 4.13 -30.74
C GLN A 264 -5.96 5.53 -30.14
N ILE A 265 -6.24 5.65 -28.84
CA ILE A 265 -6.24 6.93 -28.12
C ILE A 265 -4.86 7.60 -28.13
N LEU A 266 -3.78 6.86 -27.85
CA LEU A 266 -2.42 7.42 -27.88
C LEU A 266 -2.05 7.95 -29.27
N ARG A 267 -2.49 7.24 -30.33
CA ARG A 267 -2.34 7.71 -31.71
C ARG A 267 -3.08 9.04 -31.90
N TYR A 268 -4.33 9.16 -31.46
CA TYR A 268 -5.09 10.40 -31.60
C TYR A 268 -4.51 11.57 -30.81
N ILE A 269 -4.03 11.34 -29.57
CA ILE A 269 -3.36 12.36 -28.76
C ILE A 269 -2.14 12.95 -29.49
N GLN A 270 -1.42 12.15 -30.28
CA GLN A 270 -0.24 12.62 -31.02
C GLN A 270 -0.57 13.46 -32.26
N TYR A 271 -1.75 13.29 -32.86
CA TYR A 271 -2.12 13.96 -34.11
C TYR A 271 -3.16 15.07 -33.95
N ILE A 272 -3.84 15.14 -32.80
CA ILE A 272 -4.87 16.15 -32.54
C ILE A 272 -4.23 17.44 -32.05
N GLU A 273 -4.41 18.50 -32.84
CA GLU A 273 -4.06 19.88 -32.47
C GLU A 273 -5.27 20.67 -31.94
N SER A 274 -6.49 20.11 -32.02
CA SER A 274 -7.72 20.76 -31.55
C SER A 274 -7.98 20.50 -30.07
N GLU A 275 -8.20 21.56 -29.29
CA GLU A 275 -8.49 21.48 -27.84
C GLU A 275 -9.80 20.75 -27.50
N GLU A 276 -10.77 20.69 -28.43
CA GLU A 276 -12.11 20.12 -28.21
C GLU A 276 -12.08 18.64 -27.75
N PHE A 277 -11.18 17.83 -28.32
CA PHE A 277 -11.10 16.39 -28.03
C PHE A 277 -9.93 16.00 -27.13
N LEU A 278 -8.98 16.90 -26.94
CA LEU A 278 -7.75 16.61 -26.21
C LEU A 278 -8.03 16.20 -24.76
N GLY A 279 -8.88 16.97 -24.07
CA GLY A 279 -9.28 16.65 -22.68
C GLY A 279 -9.98 15.30 -22.56
N GLY A 280 -10.93 15.01 -23.45
CA GLY A 280 -11.66 13.74 -23.46
C GLY A 280 -10.75 12.53 -23.74
N LEU A 281 -9.79 12.68 -24.66
CA LEU A 281 -8.83 11.61 -24.99
C LEU A 281 -7.84 11.34 -23.86
N ILE A 282 -7.39 12.39 -23.15
CA ILE A 282 -6.54 12.23 -21.96
C ILE A 282 -7.32 11.49 -20.87
N HIS A 283 -8.55 11.91 -20.56
CA HIS A 283 -9.38 11.25 -19.56
C HIS A 283 -9.63 9.76 -19.90
N ALA A 284 -9.97 9.45 -21.15
CA ALA A 284 -10.16 8.08 -21.59
C ALA A 284 -8.87 7.24 -21.52
N ASN A 285 -7.71 7.87 -21.72
CA ASN A 285 -6.42 7.21 -21.50
C ASN A 285 -6.24 6.85 -20.03
N GLU A 286 -6.52 7.77 -19.12
CA GLU A 286 -6.42 7.56 -17.67
C GLU A 286 -7.36 6.44 -17.19
N GLU A 287 -8.59 6.40 -17.69
CA GLU A 287 -9.54 5.32 -17.40
C GLU A 287 -9.03 3.95 -17.86
N LEU A 288 -8.58 3.85 -19.11
CA LEU A 288 -8.04 2.59 -19.65
C LEU A 288 -6.79 2.16 -18.90
N VAL A 289 -5.89 3.10 -18.59
CA VAL A 289 -4.68 2.85 -17.82
C VAL A 289 -5.03 2.33 -16.43
N THR A 290 -6.03 2.91 -15.77
CA THR A 290 -6.51 2.46 -14.46
C THR A 290 -7.04 1.03 -14.51
N ALA A 291 -7.89 0.72 -15.50
CA ALA A 291 -8.44 -0.63 -15.68
C ALA A 291 -7.36 -1.67 -16.01
N LEU A 292 -6.39 -1.33 -16.87
CA LEU A 292 -5.26 -2.20 -17.19
C LEU A 292 -4.34 -2.43 -15.98
N MET A 293 -4.10 -1.41 -15.16
CA MET A 293 -3.33 -1.58 -13.91
C MET A 293 -4.04 -2.47 -12.91
N ALA A 294 -5.38 -2.33 -12.77
CA ALA A 294 -6.17 -3.21 -11.92
C ALA A 294 -6.01 -4.68 -12.34
N PHE A 295 -6.09 -4.97 -13.64
CA PHE A 295 -5.85 -6.32 -14.16
C PHE A 295 -4.47 -6.86 -13.75
N GLU A 296 -3.40 -6.10 -13.93
CA GLU A 296 -2.04 -6.56 -13.58
C GLU A 296 -1.83 -6.76 -12.07
N VAL A 297 -2.49 -5.96 -11.24
CA VAL A 297 -2.41 -6.09 -9.79
C VAL A 297 -3.16 -7.35 -9.33
N LEU A 298 -4.39 -7.56 -9.80
CA LEU A 298 -5.19 -8.73 -9.42
C LEU A 298 -4.66 -10.04 -10.01
N ASP A 299 -3.93 -9.99 -11.12
CA ASP A 299 -3.27 -11.17 -11.70
C ASP A 299 -2.08 -11.68 -10.86
N LYS A 300 -1.60 -10.91 -9.88
CA LYS A 300 -0.51 -11.35 -9.00
C LYS A 300 -1.02 -12.32 -7.93
N SER A 301 -0.21 -13.34 -7.60
CA SER A 301 -0.59 -14.39 -6.66
C SER A 301 -0.98 -13.87 -5.28
N VAL A 302 -2.01 -14.49 -4.69
CA VAL A 302 -2.61 -14.16 -3.37
C VAL A 302 -1.57 -14.14 -2.23
N ASP A 303 -0.46 -14.87 -2.37
CA ASP A 303 0.65 -14.81 -1.40
C ASP A 303 1.30 -13.43 -1.27
N TYR A 304 1.14 -12.55 -2.27
CA TYR A 304 1.56 -11.15 -2.23
C TYR A 304 0.45 -10.19 -1.79
N ASP A 305 -0.76 -10.69 -1.64
CA ASP A 305 -2.00 -9.94 -1.45
C ASP A 305 -2.47 -9.82 0.00
N SER A 306 -1.88 -10.61 0.89
CA SER A 306 -2.24 -10.71 2.31
C SER A 306 -2.09 -9.41 3.13
N ASP A 307 -1.97 -8.21 2.53
CA ASP A 307 -2.00 -6.93 3.26
C ASP A 307 -2.50 -5.70 2.44
N SER A 308 -3.31 -5.81 1.37
CA SER A 308 -3.78 -4.58 0.67
C SER A 308 -5.12 -4.57 -0.09
N ASP A 309 -6.06 -5.48 0.19
CA ASP A 309 -7.30 -5.57 -0.60
C ASP A 309 -8.25 -4.36 -0.49
N ASP A 310 -8.21 -3.60 0.61
CA ASP A 310 -9.22 -2.55 0.85
C ASP A 310 -9.02 -1.28 -0.01
N ASP A 311 -7.77 -0.96 -0.34
CA ASP A 311 -7.40 0.38 -0.85
C ASP A 311 -7.49 0.52 -2.39
N ILE A 312 -7.63 -0.58 -3.14
CA ILE A 312 -7.58 -0.58 -4.62
C ILE A 312 -8.97 -0.65 -5.26
N LEU A 313 -9.91 -1.37 -4.63
CA LEU A 313 -11.28 -1.54 -5.14
C LEU A 313 -12.20 -0.35 -4.80
N GLU A 314 -11.92 0.38 -3.72
CA GLU A 314 -12.72 1.53 -3.26
C GLU A 314 -12.44 2.85 -4.00
N GLY A 315 -11.57 2.87 -5.02
CA GLY A 315 -11.36 4.09 -5.84
C GLY A 315 -10.55 5.20 -5.15
N ASN A 316 -10.10 5.01 -3.91
CA ASN A 316 -9.25 5.92 -3.14
C ASN A 316 -7.82 6.12 -3.69
N TRP A 317 -7.53 5.56 -4.86
CA TRP A 317 -6.20 5.64 -5.48
C TRP A 317 -5.88 7.02 -6.10
N LYS A 318 -6.90 7.80 -6.48
CA LYS A 318 -6.75 9.17 -7.00
C LYS A 318 -6.25 10.14 -5.93
N GLU A 319 -6.75 10.01 -4.71
CA GLU A 319 -6.48 10.92 -3.58
C GLU A 319 -5.03 10.82 -3.07
N ARG A 320 -4.38 9.66 -3.24
CA ARG A 320 -3.08 9.35 -2.62
C ARG A 320 -1.86 9.69 -3.47
N HIS A 321 -2.01 9.98 -4.76
CA HIS A 321 -0.90 10.15 -5.71
C HIS A 321 -0.68 11.59 -6.20
N GLY A 322 -1.35 12.58 -5.62
CA GLY A 322 -1.03 14.01 -5.81
C GLY A 322 -1.34 14.56 -7.21
N LEU A 323 -2.28 13.95 -7.92
CA LEU A 323 -2.85 14.45 -9.19
C LEU A 323 -4.30 14.92 -9.01
N GLY A 324 -4.60 15.52 -7.86
CA GLY A 324 -5.90 16.13 -7.60
C GLY A 324 -6.01 17.46 -8.35
N LEU A 325 -6.51 17.41 -9.58
CA LEU A 325 -7.32 18.51 -10.12
C LEU A 325 -8.78 18.18 -9.73
N ASP A 326 -9.50 19.20 -9.26
CA ASP A 326 -10.91 19.19 -8.82
C ASP A 326 -11.18 18.85 -7.35
N GLU A 327 -10.59 19.66 -6.45
CA GLU A 327 -11.15 19.94 -5.13
C GLU A 327 -12.27 20.98 -5.28
N ASP A 328 -13.48 20.61 -5.74
CA ASP A 328 -14.64 21.52 -5.63
C ASP A 328 -16.05 20.89 -5.84
N VAL A 329 -16.20 19.57 -5.98
CA VAL A 329 -17.55 18.98 -6.19
C VAL A 329 -18.13 18.26 -4.96
N HIS A 330 -17.30 17.84 -4.00
CA HIS A 330 -17.77 17.08 -2.82
C HIS A 330 -17.95 17.93 -1.54
N GLY A 331 -17.55 19.21 -1.56
CA GLY A 331 -17.75 20.16 -0.45
C GLY A 331 -19.14 20.82 -0.41
N GLY A 332 -19.93 20.71 -1.48
CA GLY A 332 -21.21 21.42 -1.63
C GLY A 332 -22.40 20.83 -0.86
N LEU A 333 -22.28 19.64 -0.28
CA LEU A 333 -23.37 18.94 0.40
C LEU A 333 -23.22 18.91 1.94
N ALA A 334 -22.07 19.34 2.46
CA ALA A 334 -21.78 19.37 3.91
C ALA A 334 -22.39 20.60 4.64
N GLY A 335 -23.24 21.38 3.97
CA GLY A 335 -23.83 22.63 4.48
C GLY A 335 -25.35 22.66 4.61
N LEU A 336 -26.06 21.54 4.38
CA LEU A 336 -27.51 21.48 4.55
C LEU A 336 -27.87 21.36 6.03
N ASN A 337 -27.94 22.49 6.72
CA ASN A 337 -28.44 22.60 8.07
C ASN A 337 -29.98 22.42 8.08
N ILE A 338 -30.46 21.24 8.49
CA ILE A 338 -31.90 20.87 8.55
C ILE A 338 -32.65 21.54 9.71
N ASN A 339 -32.05 22.49 10.44
CA ASN A 339 -32.80 23.27 11.44
C ASN A 339 -32.24 24.69 11.63
N PRO A 340 -32.75 25.72 10.91
CA PRO A 340 -32.41 27.10 11.23
C PRO A 340 -33.07 27.53 12.56
N PRO A 341 -32.39 28.29 13.43
CA PRO A 341 -32.99 28.78 14.67
C PRO A 341 -34.17 29.72 14.36
N LYS A 342 -35.29 29.51 15.06
CA LYS A 342 -36.52 30.31 14.89
C LYS A 342 -36.26 31.79 15.20
N PRO A 343 -36.79 32.74 14.41
CA PRO A 343 -36.70 34.17 14.71
C PRO A 343 -37.52 34.53 15.97
N PRO A 344 -37.14 35.57 16.73
CA PRO A 344 -37.80 35.94 17.97
C PRO A 344 -39.22 36.46 17.71
N ARG A 345 -40.20 35.91 18.44
CA ARG A 345 -41.62 36.29 18.38
C ARG A 345 -41.88 37.53 19.25
N PRO A 346 -42.71 38.50 18.81
CA PRO A 346 -43.08 39.65 19.63
C PRO A 346 -43.95 39.25 20.83
N ALA A 347 -43.82 40.01 21.92
CA ALA A 347 -44.47 39.77 23.21
C ALA A 347 -46.00 39.91 23.14
N ARG A 348 -46.72 39.02 23.82
CA ARG A 348 -48.19 39.10 24.01
C ARG A 348 -48.51 39.27 25.51
N PRO A 349 -49.51 40.09 25.90
CA PRO A 349 -49.66 40.60 27.26
C PRO A 349 -50.28 39.59 28.24
N GLU A 350 -49.89 39.77 29.50
CA GLU A 350 -50.38 39.18 30.76
C GLU A 350 -51.90 39.27 30.97
N GLY A 351 -52.50 38.24 31.57
CA GLY A 351 -53.88 38.31 32.04
C GLY A 351 -54.55 37.02 32.53
N LEU A 352 -54.13 36.54 33.72
CA LEU A 352 -54.98 35.97 34.81
C LEU A 352 -55.58 34.53 34.69
N PRO A 353 -55.80 33.83 35.84
CA PRO A 353 -55.25 32.49 36.06
C PRO A 353 -56.22 31.43 36.64
N VAL A 354 -55.66 30.26 37.04
CA VAL A 354 -56.16 29.24 38.01
C VAL A 354 -57.14 28.21 37.41
N ALA A 355 -57.15 26.88 37.66
CA ALA A 355 -56.54 25.99 38.66
C ALA A 355 -56.40 24.53 38.12
N SER A 356 -55.57 23.74 38.81
CA SER A 356 -55.60 22.29 39.06
C SER A 356 -56.77 21.46 38.51
N SER A 357 -56.46 20.30 37.92
CA SER A 357 -56.68 19.01 38.60
C SER A 357 -56.05 17.84 37.86
N SER A 358 -55.60 16.90 38.68
CA SER A 358 -55.03 15.61 38.36
C SER A 358 -56.11 14.58 37.96
N GLN A 359 -55.64 13.57 37.23
CA GLN A 359 -56.16 12.19 37.12
C GLN A 359 -57.13 11.84 35.98
N HIS A 360 -56.65 10.84 35.21
CA HIS A 360 -57.40 9.69 34.69
C HIS A 360 -58.36 9.93 33.52
N SER A 361 -57.97 9.49 32.31
CA SER A 361 -58.67 8.39 31.63
C SER A 361 -58.03 8.09 30.27
N ARG A 362 -58.01 6.79 29.97
CA ARG A 362 -57.57 6.15 28.73
C ARG A 362 -58.32 6.70 27.53
N GLN A 363 -57.64 6.86 26.39
CA GLN A 363 -58.23 6.43 25.12
C GLN A 363 -57.13 6.00 24.14
N ILE A 364 -57.22 4.72 23.83
CA ILE A 364 -56.50 3.97 22.81
C ILE A 364 -57.01 4.44 21.45
N PHE A 365 -56.10 4.73 20.52
CA PHE A 365 -56.40 4.74 19.10
C PHE A 365 -55.50 3.70 18.46
N GLU A 366 -56.05 2.50 18.26
CA GLU A 366 -55.54 1.51 17.32
C GLU A 366 -55.79 2.06 15.91
N SER A 367 -54.70 2.29 15.18
CA SER A 367 -54.73 2.37 13.73
C SER A 367 -54.13 1.06 13.22
N GLU A 368 -55.01 0.10 12.94
CA GLU A 368 -54.70 -1.05 12.09
C GLU A 368 -54.51 -0.52 10.66
N SER A 369 -53.25 -0.51 10.20
CA SER A 369 -52.94 -0.48 8.78
C SER A 369 -52.46 -1.88 8.42
N GLU A 370 -53.33 -2.60 7.73
CA GLU A 370 -53.04 -3.84 7.01
C GLU A 370 -51.82 -3.62 6.11
N SER A 371 -50.77 -4.43 6.32
CA SER A 371 -49.68 -4.57 5.36
C SER A 371 -49.50 -6.06 5.10
N GLU A 372 -49.50 -6.35 3.80
CA GLU A 372 -49.59 -7.64 3.13
C GLU A 372 -48.62 -8.70 3.67
N GLU A 373 -49.10 -9.95 3.70
CA GLU A 373 -48.32 -11.15 3.99
C GLU A 373 -47.31 -11.37 2.85
N GLU A 374 -46.09 -10.84 2.99
CA GLU A 374 -44.91 -11.29 2.24
C GLU A 374 -44.01 -12.12 3.15
N ASP A 375 -43.61 -13.30 2.65
CA ASP A 375 -42.85 -14.35 3.33
C ASP A 375 -41.71 -13.81 4.22
N ASP A 376 -41.96 -13.80 5.52
CA ASP A 376 -40.99 -13.39 6.55
C ASP A 376 -40.01 -14.57 6.78
N ASP A 377 -38.92 -14.58 6.01
CA ASP A 377 -37.82 -15.57 6.10
C ASP A 377 -37.40 -15.76 7.57
N GLU A 378 -37.63 -16.95 8.14
CA GLU A 378 -37.40 -17.24 9.57
C GLU A 378 -35.92 -17.09 10.00
N ASP A 379 -35.00 -17.05 9.03
CA ASP A 379 -33.56 -16.86 9.23
C ASP A 379 -33.08 -15.40 9.01
N ASN A 380 -33.97 -14.41 8.85
CA ASN A 380 -33.56 -13.02 8.74
C ASN A 380 -33.18 -12.43 10.11
N PRO A 381 -31.89 -12.18 10.41
CA PRO A 381 -31.45 -11.72 11.73
C PRO A 381 -31.84 -10.25 12.02
N PHE A 382 -32.35 -9.52 11.03
CA PHE A 382 -32.77 -8.12 11.13
C PHE A 382 -34.28 -7.91 10.93
N GLY A 383 -35.08 -8.99 10.91
CA GLY A 383 -36.53 -8.90 10.81
C GLY A 383 -37.17 -8.21 12.03
N ASP A 384 -38.30 -7.55 11.82
CA ASP A 384 -39.02 -6.76 12.83
C ASP A 384 -39.49 -7.60 14.04
N ARG A 385 -39.49 -8.94 13.91
CA ARG A 385 -39.70 -9.89 15.01
C ARG A 385 -38.66 -9.77 16.14
N ASN A 386 -37.45 -9.28 15.84
CA ASN A 386 -36.39 -9.06 16.83
C ASN A 386 -36.33 -7.62 17.37
N ALA A 387 -37.28 -6.74 17.01
CA ALA A 387 -37.29 -5.36 17.47
C ALA A 387 -37.63 -5.26 18.97
N ILE A 388 -36.63 -4.89 19.77
CA ILE A 388 -36.77 -4.72 21.22
C ILE A 388 -37.50 -3.38 21.48
N LYS A 389 -38.71 -3.43 22.04
CA LYS A 389 -39.47 -2.22 22.41
C LYS A 389 -38.70 -1.41 23.46
N THR A 390 -38.35 -0.17 23.13
CA THR A 390 -37.70 0.75 24.07
C THR A 390 -38.69 1.15 25.17
N PRO A 391 -38.33 1.07 26.45
CA PRO A 391 -39.20 1.51 27.53
C PRO A 391 -39.32 3.05 27.50
N GLY A 392 -40.55 3.56 27.43
CA GLY A 392 -40.86 4.99 27.22
C GLY A 392 -40.47 5.96 28.35
N VAL A 393 -39.67 5.54 29.34
CA VAL A 393 -39.11 6.42 30.38
C VAL A 393 -37.67 5.97 30.70
N GLU A 394 -36.69 6.74 30.24
CA GLU A 394 -35.28 6.53 30.58
C GLU A 394 -35.00 6.99 32.02
N LYS A 395 -34.26 6.18 32.81
CA LYS A 395 -33.81 6.58 34.15
C LYS A 395 -32.60 7.53 34.00
N PRO A 396 -32.56 8.67 34.71
CA PRO A 396 -31.38 9.55 34.66
C PRO A 396 -30.16 8.82 35.24
N GLY A 397 -29.10 8.69 34.43
CA GLY A 397 -27.87 8.00 34.78
C GLY A 397 -27.04 8.73 35.84
N TYR A 398 -26.05 8.01 36.40
CA TYR A 398 -25.17 8.50 37.46
C TYR A 398 -24.23 9.61 36.96
N SER A 399 -24.18 10.73 37.66
CA SER A 399 -23.18 11.78 37.44
C SER A 399 -21.88 11.43 38.18
N TRP A 400 -20.76 11.46 37.44
CA TRP A 400 -19.43 11.27 38.01
C TRP A 400 -19.04 12.49 38.86
N LYS A 401 -18.55 12.24 40.09
CA LYS A 401 -17.85 13.26 40.89
C LYS A 401 -16.40 13.31 40.45
N GLU A 402 -15.92 14.50 40.10
CA GLU A 402 -14.50 14.78 39.90
C GLU A 402 -13.71 14.50 41.19
N VAL A 403 -12.58 13.79 41.04
CA VAL A 403 -11.49 13.70 42.01
C VAL A 403 -10.21 14.09 41.30
#